data_AF-A0A533WGE8-F1
#
_entry.id   AF-A0A533WGE8-F1
#
_cell.length_a   1.000
_cell.length_b   1.000
_cell.length_c   1.000
_cell.angle_alpha   90.00
_cell.angle_beta   90.00
_cell.angle_gamma   90.00
#
_symmetry.space_group_name_H-M   'P 1'
#
loop_
_entity.id
_entity.type
_entity.pdbx_description
1 polymer ?
#
loop_
_entity_poly.entity_id
_entity_poly.type
_entity_poly.pdbx_seq_one_letter_code
_entity_poly.pdbx_strand_id
1 'polypeptide(L)'
;MKVITFHIADRRRFKEEMQEWYKEQIGKVIAERLPLLAGRLNMKFGKVSIKSQKSRWASCSKKGNMNFNLLLAAAPAEVIDYVIIHELTHLVEMDHSSRFWQLVKEADPEYKRHKEWLTTYSPVIKIG
;
A
#
# COMPACT_ATOMS: atom_id res chain seq x y z
N MET A 1 27.07 3.88 -20.00
CA MET A 1 26.49 4.06 -18.65
C MET A 1 27.46 3.47 -17.64
N LYS A 2 27.97 4.26 -16.69
CA LYS A 2 28.78 3.71 -15.58
C LYS A 2 27.82 3.20 -14.52
N VAL A 3 27.80 1.88 -14.31
CA VAL A 3 26.98 1.24 -13.27
C VAL A 3 27.91 0.86 -12.12
N ILE A 4 27.46 1.11 -10.89
CA ILE A 4 28.11 0.59 -9.69
C ILE A 4 27.60 -0.83 -9.51
N THR A 5 28.51 -1.80 -9.54
CA THR A 5 28.20 -3.22 -9.34
C THR A 5 28.65 -3.63 -7.95
N PHE A 6 27.74 -4.18 -7.15
CA PHE A 6 28.07 -4.84 -5.90
C PHE A 6 28.24 -6.33 -6.15
N HIS A 7 29.33 -6.92 -5.64
CA HIS A 7 29.48 -8.36 -5.65
C HIS A 7 28.67 -8.95 -4.49
N ILE A 8 27.61 -9.70 -4.84
CA ILE A 8 26.71 -10.32 -3.87
C ILE A 8 26.93 -11.84 -3.95
N ALA A 9 27.55 -12.40 -2.92
CA ALA A 9 27.89 -13.83 -2.86
C ALA A 9 26.64 -14.73 -2.78
N ASP A 10 25.64 -14.33 -1.98
CA ASP A 10 24.36 -15.02 -1.86
C ASP A 10 23.21 -14.10 -2.26
N ARG A 11 22.79 -14.20 -3.53
CA ARG A 11 21.69 -13.39 -4.08
C ARG A 11 20.35 -13.69 -3.43
N ARG A 12 20.12 -14.92 -2.97
CA ARG A 12 18.84 -15.31 -2.35
C ARG A 12 18.73 -14.64 -1.00
N ARG A 13 19.77 -14.78 -0.17
CA ARG A 13 19.83 -14.14 1.15
C ARG A 13 19.71 -12.62 1.04
N PHE A 14 20.44 -12.01 0.11
CA PHE A 14 20.34 -10.56 -0.12
C PHE A 14 18.91 -10.13 -0.48
N LYS A 15 18.22 -10.90 -1.35
CA LYS A 15 16.83 -10.63 -1.71
C LYS A 15 15.89 -10.72 -0.50
N GLU A 16 16.08 -11.72 0.35
CA GLU A 16 15.28 -11.90 1.58
C GLU A 16 15.52 -10.75 2.57
N GLU A 17 16.78 -10.36 2.80
CA GLU A 17 17.16 -9.23 3.66
C GLU A 17 16.59 -7.91 3.13
N MET A 18 16.66 -7.67 1.82
CA MET A 18 16.07 -6.49 1.20
C MET A 18 14.54 -6.47 1.33
N GLN A 19 13.87 -7.60 1.14
CA GLN A 19 12.41 -7.68 1.33
C GLN A 19 12.03 -7.36 2.77
N GLU A 20 12.77 -7.87 3.74
CA GLU A 20 12.50 -7.59 5.15
C GLU A 20 12.72 -6.12 5.47
N TRP A 21 13.81 -5.53 4.98
CA TRP A 21 14.07 -4.10 5.12
C TRP A 21 12.94 -3.24 4.53
N TYR A 22 12.44 -3.57 3.32
CA TYR A 22 11.30 -2.86 2.73
C TYR A 22 10.02 -3.03 3.53
N LYS A 23 9.75 -4.23 4.06
CA LYS A 23 8.59 -4.47 4.94
C LYS A 23 8.66 -3.60 6.20
N GLU A 24 9.84 -3.47 6.80
CA GLU A 24 10.03 -2.60 7.96
C GLU A 24 9.80 -1.13 7.61
N GLN A 25 10.35 -0.64 6.48
CA GLN A 25 10.20 0.76 6.10
C GLN A 25 8.74 1.12 5.82
N ILE A 26 8.06 0.36 4.97
CA ILE A 26 6.65 0.62 4.68
C ILE A 26 5.76 0.34 5.90
N GLY A 27 6.14 -0.62 6.75
CA GLY A 27 5.46 -0.88 8.02
C GLY A 27 5.43 0.35 8.92
N LYS A 28 6.53 1.09 9.04
CA LYS A 28 6.59 2.34 9.79
C LYS A 28 5.66 3.41 9.20
N VAL A 29 5.69 3.58 7.87
CA VAL A 29 4.83 4.55 7.17
C VAL A 29 3.35 4.21 7.39
N ILE A 30 2.94 2.95 7.23
CA ILE A 30 1.56 2.52 7.46
C ILE A 30 1.17 2.72 8.94
N ALA A 31 2.06 2.37 9.88
CA ALA A 31 1.80 2.52 11.32
C ALA A 31 1.60 3.98 11.73
N GLU A 32 2.24 4.93 11.05
CA GLU A 32 2.05 6.36 11.28
C GLU A 32 0.76 6.87 10.63
N ARG A 33 0.52 6.54 9.36
CA ARG A 33 -0.52 7.19 8.53
C ARG A 33 -1.90 6.58 8.72
N LEU A 34 -1.99 5.25 8.87
CA LEU A 34 -3.26 4.55 8.97
C LEU A 34 -4.10 5.00 10.18
N PRO A 35 -3.57 5.13 11.41
CA PRO A 35 -4.35 5.62 12.54
C PRO A 35 -4.86 7.06 12.36
N LEU A 36 -4.06 7.93 11.74
CA LEU A 36 -4.45 9.33 11.49
C LEU A 36 -5.62 9.40 10.51
N LEU A 37 -5.54 8.66 9.39
CA LEU A 37 -6.59 8.61 8.37
C LEU A 37 -7.84 7.91 8.91
N ALA A 38 -7.68 6.81 9.64
CA ALA A 38 -8.79 6.11 10.29
C ALA A 38 -9.50 7.02 11.31
N GLY A 39 -8.74 7.79 12.11
CA GLY A 39 -9.29 8.77 13.04
C GLY A 39 -10.06 9.89 12.34
N ARG A 40 -9.49 10.46 11.26
CA ARG A 40 -10.16 11.48 10.43
C ARG A 40 -11.47 11.00 9.83
N LEU A 41 -11.54 9.71 9.46
CA LEU A 41 -12.73 9.08 8.87
C LEU A 41 -13.65 8.43 9.91
N ASN A 42 -13.31 8.50 11.20
CA ASN A 42 -14.02 7.85 12.30
C ASN A 42 -14.22 6.33 12.09
N MET A 43 -13.19 5.65 11.60
CA MET A 43 -13.20 4.21 11.30
C MET A 43 -12.29 3.43 12.24
N LYS A 44 -12.67 2.18 12.53
CA LYS A 44 -11.84 1.23 13.29
C LYS A 44 -11.43 0.07 12.40
N PHE A 45 -10.13 -0.20 12.36
CA PHE A 45 -9.57 -1.31 11.60
C PHE A 45 -9.06 -2.42 12.54
N GLY A 46 -8.89 -3.61 11.98
CA GLY A 46 -8.42 -4.80 12.68
C GLY A 46 -6.90 -4.95 12.64
N LYS A 47 -6.42 -6.17 12.46
CA LYS A 47 -4.99 -6.45 12.34
C LYS A 47 -4.44 -5.89 11.03
N VAL A 48 -3.22 -5.37 11.10
CA VAL A 48 -2.48 -4.87 9.94
C VAL A 48 -1.28 -5.77 9.69
N SER A 49 -0.95 -6.03 8.43
CA SER A 49 0.23 -6.79 8.06
C SER A 49 0.83 -6.28 6.76
N ILE A 50 2.16 -6.31 6.66
CA ILE A 50 2.88 -6.06 5.41
C ILE A 50 3.19 -7.39 4.73
N LYS A 51 2.87 -7.50 3.44
CA LYS A 51 2.99 -8.74 2.65
C LYS A 51 3.69 -8.48 1.31
N SER A 52 4.30 -9.51 0.75
CA SER A 52 4.79 -9.51 -0.64
C SER A 52 3.72 -10.14 -1.54
N GLN A 53 2.77 -9.33 -2.02
CA GLN A 53 1.68 -9.82 -2.87
C GLN A 53 1.99 -9.59 -4.36
N LYS A 54 1.56 -10.52 -5.23
CA LYS A 54 1.83 -10.44 -6.67
C LYS A 54 0.85 -9.57 -7.45
N SER A 55 -0.40 -9.48 -6.99
CA SER A 55 -1.52 -8.96 -7.80
C SER A 55 -2.26 -7.78 -7.18
N ARG A 56 -1.90 -7.37 -5.97
CA ARG A 56 -2.65 -6.36 -5.21
C ARG A 56 -1.71 -5.46 -4.41
N TRP A 57 -2.10 -4.18 -4.31
CA TRP A 57 -1.41 -3.17 -3.50
C TRP A 57 -1.81 -3.23 -2.03
N ALA A 58 -3.08 -3.57 -1.76
CA ALA A 58 -3.58 -3.86 -0.42
C ALA A 58 -4.84 -4.73 -0.49
N SER A 59 -5.38 -5.10 0.67
CA SER A 59 -6.65 -5.81 0.80
C SER A 59 -7.24 -5.68 2.20
N CYS A 60 -8.55 -5.50 2.30
CA CYS A 60 -9.32 -5.49 3.53
C CYS A 60 -10.26 -6.70 3.60
N SER A 61 -10.33 -7.34 4.77
CA SER A 61 -11.30 -8.42 5.05
C SER A 61 -12.57 -7.85 5.70
N LYS A 62 -13.68 -8.59 5.64
CA LYS A 62 -14.93 -8.22 6.35
C LYS A 62 -14.76 -8.01 7.87
N LYS A 63 -13.70 -8.57 8.47
CA LYS A 63 -13.35 -8.39 9.90
C LYS A 63 -12.50 -7.13 10.15
N GLY A 64 -12.23 -6.34 9.11
CA GLY A 64 -11.40 -5.15 9.18
C GLY A 64 -9.88 -5.40 9.20
N ASN A 65 -9.42 -6.64 9.05
CA ASN A 65 -7.98 -6.90 8.90
C ASN A 65 -7.50 -6.43 7.53
N MET A 66 -6.36 -5.75 7.49
CA MET A 66 -5.77 -5.17 6.29
C MET A 66 -4.39 -5.75 6.02
N ASN A 67 -4.12 -6.03 4.75
CA ASN A 67 -2.78 -6.33 4.27
C ASN A 67 -2.33 -5.21 3.33
N PHE A 68 -1.11 -4.72 3.49
CA PHE A 68 -0.48 -3.77 2.57
C PHE A 68 0.72 -4.42 1.90
N ASN A 69 0.93 -4.12 0.62
CA ASN A 69 2.04 -4.65 -0.14
C ASN A 69 3.33 -3.89 0.19
N LEU A 70 4.42 -4.62 0.44
CA LEU A 70 5.72 -3.99 0.71
C LEU A 70 6.21 -3.12 -0.46
N LEU A 71 5.76 -3.40 -1.69
CA LEU A 71 6.07 -2.60 -2.88
C LEU A 71 5.58 -1.15 -2.78
N LEU A 72 4.64 -0.85 -1.87
CA LEU A 72 4.23 0.53 -1.59
C LEU A 72 5.40 1.40 -1.08
N ALA A 73 6.50 0.80 -0.62
CA ALA A 73 7.74 1.54 -0.32
C ALA A 73 8.29 2.35 -1.51
N ALA A 74 7.91 2.00 -2.74
CA ALA A 74 8.27 2.73 -3.96
C ALA A 74 7.25 3.80 -4.38
N ALA A 75 6.13 3.93 -3.65
CA ALA A 75 5.06 4.86 -4.00
C ALA A 75 5.21 6.21 -3.28
N PRO A 76 4.81 7.32 -3.92
CA PRO A 76 4.65 8.61 -3.26
C PRO A 76 3.71 8.52 -2.04
N ALA A 77 3.92 9.37 -1.04
CA ALA A 77 3.16 9.35 0.21
C ALA A 77 1.65 9.52 -0.02
N GLU A 78 1.25 10.37 -0.96
CA GLU A 78 -0.14 10.60 -1.33
C GLU A 78 -0.79 9.37 -2.00
N VAL A 79 -0.01 8.55 -2.69
CA VAL A 79 -0.49 7.28 -3.25
C VAL A 79 -0.65 6.24 -2.15
N ILE A 80 0.25 6.23 -1.16
CA ILE A 80 0.12 5.37 0.03
C ILE A 80 -1.16 5.73 0.80
N ASP A 81 -1.44 7.03 0.99
CA ASP A 81 -2.69 7.52 1.60
C ASP A 81 -3.91 7.05 0.84
N TYR A 82 -3.91 7.20 -0.49
CA TYR A 82 -5.00 6.73 -1.32
C TYR A 82 -5.27 5.23 -1.11
N VAL A 83 -4.22 4.40 -1.06
CA VAL A 83 -4.37 2.97 -0.80
C VAL A 83 -4.94 2.71 0.61
N ILE A 84 -4.49 3.44 1.63
CA ILE A 84 -5.06 3.34 2.98
C ILE A 84 -6.55 3.72 2.99
N ILE A 85 -6.91 4.85 2.37
CA ILE A 85 -8.29 5.35 2.28
C ILE A 85 -9.17 4.34 1.54
N HIS A 86 -8.65 3.72 0.48
CA HIS A 86 -9.33 2.67 -0.26
C HIS A 86 -9.69 1.49 0.65
N GLU A 87 -8.72 0.98 1.42
CA GLU A 87 -8.96 -0.14 2.33
C GLU A 87 -9.85 0.22 3.53
N LEU A 88 -9.73 1.44 4.06
CA LEU A 88 -10.63 1.95 5.09
C LEU A 88 -12.07 2.04 4.57
N THR A 89 -12.27 2.49 3.34
CA THR A 89 -13.60 2.58 2.72
C THR A 89 -14.28 1.21 2.64
N HIS A 90 -13.51 0.13 2.46
CA HIS A 90 -14.03 -1.24 2.51
C HIS A 90 -14.66 -1.64 3.85
N LEU A 91 -14.40 -0.92 4.95
CA LEU A 91 -15.08 -1.13 6.22
C LEU A 91 -16.56 -0.71 6.19
N VAL A 92 -16.95 0.15 5.24
CA VAL A 92 -18.31 0.66 5.06
C VAL A 92 -18.96 0.08 3.83
N GLU A 93 -18.22 -0.05 2.73
CA GLU A 93 -18.72 -0.55 1.44
C GLU A 93 -17.73 -1.55 0.82
N MET A 94 -18.12 -2.83 0.78
CA MET A 94 -17.21 -3.92 0.42
C MET A 94 -16.95 -4.03 -1.09
N ASP A 95 -17.85 -3.50 -1.92
CA ASP A 95 -17.72 -3.53 -3.37
C ASP A 95 -17.30 -2.15 -3.91
N HIS A 96 -16.77 -2.11 -5.14
CA HIS A 96 -16.37 -0.86 -5.80
C HIS A 96 -17.57 -0.14 -6.45
N SER A 97 -18.70 -0.09 -5.75
CA SER A 97 -19.94 0.56 -6.18
C SER A 97 -19.79 2.09 -6.31
N SER A 98 -20.81 2.76 -6.86
CA SER A 98 -20.85 4.23 -6.93
C SER A 98 -20.69 4.88 -5.55
N ARG A 99 -21.32 4.29 -4.52
CA ARG A 99 -21.21 4.73 -3.13
C ARG A 99 -19.78 4.59 -2.60
N PHE A 100 -19.09 3.49 -2.90
CA PHE A 100 -17.68 3.33 -2.55
C PHE A 100 -16.82 4.45 -3.12
N TRP A 101 -16.94 4.73 -4.42
CA TRP A 101 -16.13 5.78 -5.05
C TRP A 101 -16.48 7.19 -4.59
N GLN A 102 -17.73 7.41 -4.18
CA GLN A 102 -18.11 8.67 -3.54
C GLN A 102 -17.37 8.86 -2.21
N LEU A 103 -17.37 7.85 -1.33
CA LEU A 103 -16.66 7.90 -0.05
C LEU A 103 -15.15 8.10 -0.23
N VAL A 104 -14.55 7.40 -1.20
CA VAL A 104 -13.13 7.61 -1.56
C VAL A 104 -12.88 9.05 -1.99
N LYS A 105 -13.72 9.61 -2.87
CA LYS A 105 -13.58 10.99 -3.35
C LYS A 105 -13.74 12.02 -2.25
N GLU A 106 -14.65 11.79 -1.30
CA GLU A 106 -14.85 12.67 -0.14
C GLU A 106 -13.61 12.67 0.78
N ALA A 107 -12.94 11.52 0.93
CA ALA A 107 -11.74 11.38 1.75
C ALA A 107 -10.44 11.79 1.03
N ASP A 108 -10.40 11.65 -0.30
CA ASP A 108 -9.29 11.99 -1.18
C ASP A 108 -9.83 12.59 -2.50
N PRO A 109 -9.89 13.93 -2.61
CA PRO A 109 -10.37 14.59 -3.83
C PRO A 109 -9.55 14.24 -5.08
N GLU A 110 -8.27 13.91 -4.93
CA GLU A 110 -7.32 13.62 -6.01
C GLU A 110 -7.20 12.12 -6.31
N TYR A 111 -8.10 11.28 -5.77
CA TYR A 111 -8.01 9.82 -5.85
C TYR A 111 -7.83 9.27 -7.27
N LYS A 112 -8.35 9.97 -8.29
CA LYS A 112 -8.19 9.57 -9.69
C LYS A 112 -6.72 9.61 -10.12
N ARG A 113 -5.99 10.66 -9.73
CA ARG A 113 -4.56 10.82 -10.02
C ARG A 113 -3.73 9.79 -9.28
N HIS A 114 -4.06 9.52 -8.01
CA HIS A 114 -3.36 8.49 -7.23
C HIS A 114 -3.61 7.08 -7.78
N LYS A 115 -4.85 6.78 -8.18
CA LYS A 115 -5.21 5.54 -8.87
C LYS A 115 -4.47 5.39 -10.20
N GLU A 116 -4.41 6.46 -10.99
CA GLU A 116 -3.69 6.48 -12.27
C GLU A 116 -2.19 6.23 -12.07
N TRP A 117 -1.57 6.81 -11.05
CA TRP A 117 -0.19 6.51 -10.70
C TRP A 117 0.01 5.01 -10.48
N LEU A 118 -0.84 4.36 -9.69
CA LEU A 118 -0.75 2.91 -9.49
C LEU A 118 -0.88 2.15 -10.79
N THR A 119 -1.84 2.51 -11.65
CA THR A 119 -2.00 1.87 -12.97
C THR A 119 -0.76 2.01 -13.84
N THR A 120 -0.17 3.21 -13.89
CA THR A 120 1.00 3.52 -14.71
C THR A 120 2.27 2.80 -14.24
N TYR A 121 2.50 2.75 -12.92
CA TYR A 121 3.76 2.24 -12.37
C TYR A 121 3.71 0.78 -11.89
N SER A 122 2.52 0.17 -11.75
CA SER A 122 2.40 -1.27 -11.40
C SER A 122 3.22 -2.22 -12.27
N PRO A 123 3.35 -2.03 -13.61
CA PRO A 123 4.12 -2.96 -14.45
C PRO A 123 5.62 -2.95 -14.16
N VAL A 124 6.15 -1.85 -13.62
CA VAL A 124 7.59 -1.60 -13.43
C VAL A 124 8.05 -1.74 -11.98
N ILE A 125 7.14 -1.62 -11.00
CA ILE A 125 7.47 -1.82 -9.59
C ILE A 125 7.42 -3.30 -9.26
N LYS A 126 8.61 -3.92 -9.17
CA LYS A 126 8.78 -5.34 -8.84
C LYS A 126 10.05 -5.52 -8.02
N ILE A 127 10.03 -6.49 -7.10
CA ILE A 127 11.26 -6.98 -6.49
C ILE A 127 11.75 -8.19 -7.30
N GLY A 128 12.86 -7.97 -8.01
CA GLY A 128 13.59 -8.98 -8.79
C GLY A 128 14.19 -10.07 -7.93
#